data_AF-A0A7G8FNI1-F1
#
_entry.id   AF-A0A7G8FNI1-F1
#
_cell.length_a   1.000
_cell.length_b   1.000
_cell.length_c   1.000
_cell.angle_alpha   90.00
_cell.angle_beta   90.00
_cell.angle_gamma   90.00
#
_symmetry.space_group_name_H-M   'P 1'
#
loop_
_entity.id
_entity.type
_entity.pdbx_description
1 polymer ?
#
loop_
_entity_poly.entity_id
_entity_poly.type
_entity_poly.pdbx_seq_one_letter_code
_entity_poly.pdbx_strand_id
1 'polypeptide(L)' 'MDDNPCQWMLERSEWRALLLLEREDLKVIWHPGSLEAMVQCSLPYGLSRADIEAAIQAGP' A
#
# COMPACT_ATOMS: atom_id res chain seq x y z
N MET A 1 5.47 -19.89 -10.72
CA MET A 1 5.82 -18.47 -10.49
C MET A 1 4.49 -17.75 -10.54
N ASP A 2 3.83 -17.68 -9.39
CA ASP A 2 2.53 -17.06 -9.23
C ASP A 2 2.79 -15.68 -8.64
N ASP A 3 3.12 -14.73 -9.50
CA ASP A 3 3.06 -13.32 -9.15
C ASP A 3 1.56 -12.98 -9.10
N ASN A 4 1.00 -12.88 -7.90
CA ASN A 4 -0.40 -12.52 -7.73
C ASN A 4 -0.60 -11.15 -8.39
N PRO A 5 -1.37 -11.04 -9.50
CA PRO A 5 -1.49 -9.79 -10.25
C PRO A 5 -2.22 -8.70 -9.47
N CYS A 6 -2.79 -9.05 -8.32
CA CYS A 6 -3.45 -8.15 -7.38
C CYS A 6 -2.53 -7.72 -6.24
N GLN A 7 -1.25 -8.09 -6.24
CA GLN A 7 -0.33 -7.78 -5.16
C GLN A 7 0.92 -7.11 -5.72
N TRP A 8 1.25 -5.94 -5.17
CA TRP A 8 2.48 -5.23 -5.51
C TRP A 8 3.21 -4.83 -4.23
N MET A 9 4.54 -4.89 -4.28
CA MET A 9 5.38 -4.39 -3.19
C MET A 9 6.13 -3.16 -3.66
N LEU A 10 5.94 -2.06 -2.95
CA LEU A 10 6.63 -0.81 -3.14
C LEU A 10 7.74 -0.71 -2.10
N GLU A 11 8.99 -0.72 -2.54
CA GLU A 11 10.14 -0.59 -1.65
C GLU A 11 10.68 0.85 -1.69
N ARG A 12 10.79 1.46 -0.50
CA ARG A 12 11.49 2.73 -0.27
C ARG A 12 12.67 2.49 0.66
N SER A 13 13.60 3.43 0.68
CA SER A 13 14.79 3.34 1.52
C SER A 13 14.48 3.22 3.01
N GLU A 14 13.34 3.75 3.45
CA GLU A 14 12.95 3.83 4.88
C GLU A 14 11.80 2.86 5.25
N TRP A 15 10.99 2.45 4.27
CA TRP A 15 9.81 1.62 4.50
C TRP A 15 9.45 0.81 3.25
N ARG A 16 8.63 -0.23 3.42
CA ARG A 16 8.06 -1.01 2.31
C ARG A 16 6.55 -1.00 2.42
N ALA A 17 5.83 -0.80 1.32
CA ALA A 17 4.37 -0.88 1.30
C ALA A 17 3.92 -2.07 0.46
N LEU A 18 3.05 -2.91 1.02
CA LEU A 18 2.36 -3.95 0.29
C LEU A 18 1.00 -3.41 -0.16
N LEU A 19 0.79 -3.35 -1.47
CA LEU A 19 -0.46 -2.96 -2.09
C LEU A 19 -1.20 -4.23 -2.50
N LEU A 20 -2.43 -4.38 -2.04
CA LEU A 20 -3.31 -5.50 -2.32
C LEU A 20 -4.58 -4.95 -2.96
N LEU A 21 -4.78 -5.28 -4.24
CA LEU A 21 -5.99 -4.99 -4.98
C LEU A 21 -7.08 -5.97 -4.53
N GLU A 22 -7.95 -5.51 -3.64
CA GLU A 22 -9.13 -6.28 -3.27
C GLU A 22 -10.31 -5.90 -4.15
N ARG A 23 -11.44 -6.60 -4.02
CA ARG A 23 -12.59 -6.38 -4.90
C ARG A 23 -13.29 -5.04 -4.66
N GLU A 24 -13.21 -4.53 -3.44
CA GLU A 24 -13.97 -3.36 -2.97
C GLU A 24 -13.06 -2.15 -2.71
N ASP A 25 -11.81 -2.39 -2.31
CA ASP A 25 -10.82 -1.36 -2.01
C ASP A 25 -9.39 -1.82 -2.35
N LEU A 26 -8.49 -0.84 -2.44
CA LEU A 26 -7.05 -1.08 -2.49
C LEU A 26 -6.51 -1.02 -1.06
N LYS A 27 -6.04 -2.14 -0.56
CA LYS A 27 -5.42 -2.22 0.75
C LYS A 27 -3.92 -1.94 0.66
N VAL A 28 -3.43 -1.04 1.50
CA VAL A 28 -2.02 -0.63 1.57
C VAL A 28 -1.51 -0.94 2.97
N ILE A 29 -0.43 -1.69 3.07
CA ILE A 29 0.19 -2.07 4.34
C ILE A 29 1.63 -1.58 4.34
N TRP A 30 1.93 -0.58 5.15
CA TRP A 30 3.30 -0.09 5.35
C TRP A 30 4.00 -0.89 6.43
N HIS A 31 5.17 -1.38 6.05
CA HIS A 31 6.18 -2.02 6.87
C HIS A 31 7.31 -0.99 7.10
N PRO A 32 7.30 -0.27 8.22
CA PRO A 32 8.44 0.57 8.58
C PRO A 32 9.69 -0.30 8.72
N GLY A 33 10.86 0.23 8.33
CA GLY A 33 12.14 -0.47 8.50
C GLY A 33 12.59 -0.62 9.95
N SER A 34 11.90 0.05 10.87
CA SER A 34 12.18 0.10 12.31
C SER A 34 11.20 -0.78 13.11
N LEU A 35 11.39 -0.86 14.43
CA LEU A 35 10.52 -1.56 15.39
C LEU A 35 9.12 -0.91 15.56
N GLU A 36 8.72 -0.03 14.65
CA GLU A 36 7.44 0.65 14.65
C GLU A 36 6.31 -0.28 14.20
N ALA A 37 5.09 0.03 14.63
CA ALA A 37 3.93 -0.76 14.28
C ALA A 37 3.65 -0.68 12.78
N MET A 38 3.25 -1.80 12.18
CA MET A 38 2.78 -1.82 10.80
C MET A 38 1.50 -0.98 10.69
N VAL A 39 1.49 -0.06 9.73
CA VAL A 39 0.32 0.78 9.43
C VAL A 39 -0.42 0.17 8.26
N GLN A 40 -1.74 0.08 8.31
CA GLN A 40 -2.55 -0.37 7.19
C GLN A 40 -3.70 0.59 6.91
N CYS A 41 -4.01 0.78 5.63
CA CYS A 41 -5.07 1.64 5.13
C CYS A 41 -5.84 0.91 4.02
N SER A 42 -7.15 1.14 3.97
CA SER A 42 -8.00 0.73 2.85
C SER A 42 -8.40 1.98 2.07
N LEU A 43 -8.01 2.03 0.79
CA LEU A 43 -8.31 3.11 -0.14
C LEU A 43 -9.47 2.69 -1.04
N PRO A 44 -10.68 3.25 -0.86
CA PRO A 44 -11.82 2.89 -1.70
C PRO A 44 -11.59 3.35 -3.14
N TYR A 45 -12.06 2.56 -4.11
CA TYR A 45 -11.96 2.90 -5.54
C TYR A 45 -12.74 4.15 -5.97
N GLY A 46 -13.53 4.73 -5.06
CA GLY A 46 -14.15 6.04 -5.26
C GLY A 46 -13.18 7.23 -5.15
N LEU A 47 -11.95 7.01 -4.63
CA LEU A 47 -10.90 8.03 -4.61
C LEU A 47 -10.27 8.20 -5.99
N SER A 48 -9.84 9.43 -6.30
CA SER A 48 -9.08 9.67 -7.52
C SER A 48 -7.75 8.92 -7.44
N ARG A 49 -7.25 8.47 -8.59
CA ARG A 49 -5.91 7.86 -8.68
C ARG A 49 -4.83 8.73 -8.02
N ALA A 50 -4.88 10.05 -8.22
CA ALA A 50 -3.94 10.99 -7.62
C ALA A 50 -3.98 10.99 -6.08
N ASP A 51 -5.18 10.90 -5.50
CA ASP A 51 -5.36 10.83 -4.04
C ASP A 51 -4.83 9.50 -3.50
N ILE A 52 -5.07 8.40 -4.21
CA ILE A 52 -4.54 7.07 -3.89
C ILE A 52 -3.00 7.09 -3.94
N GLU A 53 -2.42 7.59 -5.02
CA GLU A 53 -0.97 7.71 -5.19
C GLU A 53 -0.35 8.61 -4.10
N ALA A 54 -0.99 9.74 -3.78
CA ALA A 54 -0.53 10.63 -2.72
C ALA A 54 -0.58 9.97 -1.34
N ALA A 55 -1.65 9.23 -1.02
CA ALA A 55 -1.77 8.50 0.23
C ALA A 55 -0.67 7.42 0.36
N ILE A 56 -0.43 6.63 -0.70
CA ILE A 56 0.64 5.62 -0.72
C ILE A 56 2.01 6.28 -0.51
N GLN A 57 2.25 7.41 -1.16
CA GLN A 57 3.52 8.13 -1.09
C GLN A 57 3.75 8.86 0.23
N ALA A 58 2.68 9.25 0.94
CA ALA A 58 2.78 9.90 2.24
C ALA A 58 3.50 9.02 3.27
N GLY A 59 3.34 7.69 3.18
CA GLY A 59 3.99 6.73 4.09
C GLY A 59 3.16 6.40 5.33
N PRO A 60 3.72 5.59 6.25
CA PRO A 60 3.11 5.27 7.54
C PRO A 60 2.96 6.49 8.48
#